data_AF-A0A5C5X046-F1
#
_entry.id   AF-A0A5C5X046-F1
#
_cell.length_a   1.000
_cell.length_b   1.000
_cell.length_c   1.000
_cell.angle_alpha   90.00
_cell.angle_beta   90.00
_cell.angle_gamma   90.00
#
_symmetry.space_group_name_H-M   'P 1'
#
loop_
_entity.id
_entity.type
_entity.pdbx_description
1 polymer ?
#
loop_
_entity_poly.entity_id
_entity_poly.type
_entity_poly.pdbx_seq_one_letter_code
_entity_poly.pdbx_strand_id
1 'polypeptide(L)'
;MLVNLLTFEPLFATAQSRVFSMRPQQIDDSLNQNSDLPNQQKVAACLIQVKEPVVSAIMPTFGRPELVGESVAMFLAQDYPRKELVILNDCDGQIFRFDHPQVTIVNQSQRYATLGEKRNACIEIAKGEVIAVWDDDDVYLPWRFSDAVSEMLSRKAAFYRPSEFWAYWGAASLHDNQSTPGWVSHGFCCFTKKLWETVGGYPQQSLGEDAVFFKRIHEFLGLPFITMPVLKYKRPGILRGASPYQHLSINGGQKSLDSAPGEFDVRPVPIADPCLRQAAESIIATHTETAMKSAELSTKDSFCSSLPALSVCVSLKNRSRIAHQDHLLELFPKCVETIIAASREFMETWAEPSPQGSHFSHRATVELVIADFNSDDWPLSQWIANTADGLTLKYFNLTEGFSRGRGLNMAAMHASSDRLLFLDADMLVTAQLMRDGIEAIDQATAYFPVFRYLNIHGSLLDLEHASFGNVFLSKQMFAASGGVPEFQSWGGEDDIFYERVRRITNIRRDEGNGFYHQWHPERCRHENYQLPPQTDFHAYVDSRVADREVRHFLVSHKDWAGKISLYPDGKMQACHGDQGRYERSDQNVLSLLWDDWPAETLYPDAENKQWKAVGYHFVMEEIPIAHSATELS
;
A
#
# COMPACT_ATOMS: atom_id res chain seq x y z
N MET A 1 19.13 88.00 5.25
CA MET A 1 18.11 86.97 5.58
C MET A 1 18.86 85.78 6.17
N LEU A 2 18.27 85.16 7.18
CA LEU A 2 18.85 84.28 8.21
C LEU A 2 19.63 83.02 7.75
N VAL A 3 20.85 82.86 8.29
CA VAL A 3 21.30 81.89 9.33
C VAL A 3 21.23 80.36 9.11
N ASN A 4 22.44 79.76 9.15
CA ASN A 4 22.97 78.52 9.78
C ASN A 4 22.48 77.09 9.48
N LEU A 5 23.50 76.25 9.19
CA LEU A 5 23.91 74.96 9.76
C LEU A 5 22.82 73.98 10.23
N LEU A 6 22.94 72.70 9.83
CA LEU A 6 23.13 71.57 10.76
C LEU A 6 23.53 70.27 10.04
N THR A 7 24.48 69.60 10.69
CA THR A 7 25.07 68.29 10.51
C THR A 7 24.10 67.13 10.75
N PHE A 8 24.36 65.94 10.19
CA PHE A 8 23.95 64.68 10.80
C PHE A 8 25.11 63.65 10.75
N GLU A 9 25.52 63.23 11.93
CA GLU A 9 26.48 62.16 12.24
C GLU A 9 25.69 60.86 12.63
N PRO A 10 26.37 59.71 12.85
CA PRO A 10 25.87 58.36 12.57
C PRO A 10 25.15 57.70 13.76
N LEU A 11 24.43 56.60 13.51
CA LEU A 11 23.89 55.72 14.56
C LEU A 11 24.28 54.26 14.29
N PHE A 12 25.42 53.86 14.86
CA PHE A 12 25.57 52.51 15.40
C PHE A 12 24.61 52.38 16.60
N ALA A 13 23.70 51.42 16.54
CA ALA A 13 22.91 51.00 17.70
C ALA A 13 23.01 49.47 17.85
N THR A 14 23.69 49.09 18.92
CA THR A 14 23.80 47.77 19.51
C THR A 14 22.45 47.08 19.69
N ALA A 15 22.26 45.91 19.07
CA ALA A 15 21.19 44.99 19.42
C ALA A 15 21.61 44.17 20.65
N GLN A 16 21.44 44.76 21.84
CA GLN A 16 21.47 44.02 23.09
C GLN A 16 20.16 43.25 23.28
N SER A 17 20.31 41.95 23.54
CA SER A 17 19.44 41.06 24.32
C SER A 17 18.14 41.68 24.86
N ARG A 18 17.01 41.35 24.25
CA ARG A 18 15.70 41.42 24.91
C ARG A 18 15.32 40.02 25.39
N VAL A 19 15.61 39.76 26.66
CA VAL A 19 14.96 38.71 27.44
C VAL A 19 13.50 39.13 27.60
N PHE A 20 12.58 38.46 26.92
CA PHE A 20 11.15 38.58 27.21
C PHE A 20 10.84 37.76 28.46
N SER A 21 10.72 38.41 29.62
CA SER A 21 10.01 37.82 30.75
C SER A 21 8.51 37.86 30.43
N MET A 22 7.93 36.75 29.98
CA MET A 22 6.47 36.64 29.89
C MET A 22 5.91 36.45 31.30
N ARG A 23 5.13 37.42 31.76
CA ARG A 23 4.16 37.23 32.85
C ARG A 23 3.05 36.30 32.34
N PRO A 24 2.40 35.52 33.21
CA PRO A 24 1.23 34.73 32.81
C PRO A 24 0.17 35.70 32.29
N GLN A 25 -0.17 35.60 31.00
CA GLN A 25 -1.36 36.25 30.48
C GLN A 25 -2.56 35.58 31.17
N GLN A 26 -3.42 36.41 31.78
CA GLN A 26 -4.75 35.98 32.17
C GLN A 26 -5.43 35.38 30.94
N ILE A 27 -5.87 34.14 31.10
CA ILE A 27 -6.73 33.46 30.14
C ILE A 27 -7.97 34.34 29.97
N ASP A 28 -8.15 34.85 28.77
CA ASP A 28 -9.39 35.49 28.34
C ASP A 28 -10.47 34.40 28.28
N ASP A 29 -11.42 34.46 29.22
CA ASP A 29 -12.55 33.51 29.36
C ASP A 29 -13.54 33.55 28.17
N SER A 30 -13.25 34.28 27.09
CA SER A 30 -14.11 34.37 25.90
C SER A 30 -13.99 33.22 24.89
N LEU A 31 -13.13 32.22 25.12
CA LEU A 31 -13.04 31.00 24.28
C LEU A 31 -13.92 29.82 24.75
N ASN A 32 -14.69 29.99 25.82
CA ASN A 32 -15.49 28.90 26.41
C ASN A 32 -16.90 28.75 25.80
N GLN A 33 -17.10 29.12 24.52
CA GLN A 33 -18.40 28.92 23.84
C GLN A 33 -18.60 27.49 23.30
N ASN A 34 -17.61 26.59 23.44
CA ASN A 34 -17.68 25.21 22.95
C ASN A 34 -17.86 24.15 24.05
N SER A 35 -17.95 24.51 25.33
CA SER A 35 -18.12 23.51 26.41
C SER A 35 -19.44 22.73 26.28
N ASP A 36 -20.49 23.36 25.75
CA ASP A 36 -21.87 22.86 25.77
C ASP A 36 -22.31 22.08 24.51
N LEU A 37 -21.42 21.91 23.53
CA LEU A 37 -21.75 21.16 22.31
C LEU A 37 -21.79 19.64 22.59
N PRO A 38 -22.80 18.90 22.07
CA PRO A 38 -22.79 17.44 22.06
C PRO A 38 -21.49 16.87 21.47
N ASN A 39 -20.99 15.76 22.01
CA ASN A 39 -19.68 15.19 21.63
C ASN A 39 -19.55 14.98 20.10
N GLN A 40 -20.63 14.58 19.42
CA GLN A 40 -20.67 14.42 17.96
C GLN A 40 -20.36 15.72 17.19
N GLN A 41 -20.82 16.87 17.67
CA GLN A 41 -20.54 18.16 17.02
C GLN A 41 -19.09 18.59 17.23
N LYS A 42 -18.51 18.27 18.40
CA LYS A 42 -17.08 18.50 18.68
C LYS A 42 -16.18 17.63 17.79
N VAL A 43 -16.55 16.37 17.58
CA VAL A 43 -15.85 15.46 16.65
C VAL A 43 -15.95 15.97 15.21
N ALA A 44 -17.14 16.38 14.75
CA ALA A 44 -17.34 16.92 13.41
C ALA A 44 -16.48 18.18 13.15
N ALA A 45 -16.32 19.05 14.16
CA ALA A 45 -15.46 20.23 14.06
C ALA A 45 -13.96 19.91 13.94
N CYS A 46 -13.53 18.70 14.33
CA CYS A 46 -12.15 18.25 14.19
C CYS A 46 -11.84 17.65 12.82
N LEU A 47 -12.83 17.48 11.94
CA LEU A 47 -12.65 16.87 10.62
C LEU A 47 -12.00 17.84 9.64
N ILE A 48 -11.30 17.28 8.65
CA ILE A 48 -10.75 18.05 7.53
C ILE A 48 -11.92 18.64 6.73
N GLN A 49 -11.92 19.98 6.57
CA GLN A 49 -12.98 20.71 5.86
C GLN A 49 -12.63 21.02 4.40
N VAL A 50 -11.38 20.80 4.01
CA VAL A 50 -10.84 21.11 2.68
C VAL A 50 -10.43 19.83 1.97
N LYS A 51 -10.59 19.78 0.64
CA LYS A 51 -10.25 18.59 -0.14
C LYS A 51 -8.73 18.30 -0.15
N GLU A 52 -7.91 19.34 -0.05
CA GLU A 52 -6.45 19.25 -0.09
C GLU A 52 -5.86 20.06 1.08
N PRO A 53 -5.87 19.51 2.31
CA PRO A 53 -5.29 20.17 3.47
C PRO A 53 -3.76 20.32 3.32
N VAL A 54 -3.18 21.30 4.01
CA VAL A 54 -1.73 21.36 4.18
C VAL A 54 -1.31 20.37 5.27
N VAL A 55 -0.33 19.52 4.94
CA VAL A 55 0.30 18.60 5.90
C VAL A 55 1.56 19.24 6.47
N SER A 56 1.62 19.43 7.78
CA SER A 56 2.83 19.85 8.48
C SER A 56 3.50 18.64 9.12
N ALA A 57 4.66 18.27 8.60
CA ALA A 57 5.55 17.29 9.19
C ALA A 57 6.30 17.93 10.36
N ILE A 58 6.18 17.38 11.57
CA ILE A 58 6.83 17.91 12.78
C ILE A 58 8.04 17.05 13.16
N MET A 59 9.23 17.65 13.12
CA MET A 59 10.50 16.96 13.37
C MET A 59 11.24 17.53 14.58
N PRO A 60 11.00 16.99 15.78
CA PRO A 60 11.77 17.33 16.97
C PRO A 60 13.15 16.65 16.90
N THR A 61 14.22 17.43 16.74
CA THR A 61 15.58 16.90 16.55
C THR A 61 16.56 17.31 17.65
N PHE A 62 17.35 16.38 18.17
CA PHE A 62 18.41 16.67 19.14
C PHE A 62 19.63 15.77 18.91
N GLY A 63 20.76 16.37 18.54
CA GLY A 63 22.06 15.69 18.48
C GLY A 63 22.15 14.54 17.48
N ARG A 64 21.50 14.68 16.32
CA ARG A 64 21.47 13.68 15.23
C ARG A 64 21.67 14.33 13.85
N PRO A 65 22.70 15.19 13.66
CA PRO A 65 22.84 16.01 12.46
C PRO A 65 22.87 15.20 11.15
N GLU A 66 23.48 14.01 11.16
CA GLU A 66 23.57 13.14 9.97
C GLU A 66 22.22 12.60 9.49
N LEU A 67 21.25 12.43 10.39
CA LEU A 67 19.92 11.89 10.03
C LEU A 67 18.98 12.96 9.47
N VAL A 68 19.23 14.23 9.78
CA VAL A 68 18.41 15.36 9.29
C VAL A 68 18.41 15.41 7.77
N GLY A 69 19.56 15.19 7.12
CA GLY A 69 19.67 15.21 5.67
C GLY A 69 18.88 14.08 4.99
N GLU A 70 18.90 12.87 5.56
CA GLU A 70 18.07 11.75 5.10
C GLU A 70 16.58 12.09 5.23
N SER A 71 16.20 12.60 6.39
CA SER A 71 14.83 12.95 6.73
C SER A 71 14.25 14.04 5.82
N VAL A 72 15.05 15.08 5.51
CA VAL A 72 14.69 16.11 4.54
C VAL A 72 14.53 15.51 3.14
N ALA A 73 15.42 14.60 2.70
CA ALA A 73 15.27 13.95 1.39
C ALA A 73 13.95 13.18 1.28
N MET A 74 13.59 12.41 2.31
CA MET A 74 12.33 11.66 2.37
C MET A 74 11.10 12.58 2.41
N PHE A 75 11.18 13.72 3.08
CA PHE A 75 10.10 14.71 3.10
C PHE A 75 9.90 15.33 1.71
N LEU A 76 10.98 15.74 1.05
CA LEU A 76 10.91 16.33 -0.28
C LEU A 76 10.39 15.32 -1.32
N ALA A 77 10.72 14.04 -1.16
CA ALA A 77 10.24 12.95 -2.01
C ALA A 77 8.74 12.60 -1.83
N GLN A 78 8.04 13.14 -0.81
CA GLN A 78 6.60 12.87 -0.66
C GLN A 78 5.80 13.30 -1.90
N ASP A 79 4.88 12.48 -2.37
CA ASP A 79 4.05 12.74 -3.55
C ASP A 79 2.95 13.81 -3.31
N TYR A 80 2.69 14.13 -2.05
CA TYR A 80 1.68 15.10 -1.66
C TYR A 80 2.20 16.54 -1.81
N PRO A 81 1.55 17.41 -2.61
CA PRO A 81 2.11 18.70 -2.97
C PRO A 81 2.02 19.74 -1.83
N ARG A 82 0.94 19.72 -1.06
CA ARG A 82 0.65 20.72 -0.02
C ARG A 82 1.24 20.28 1.32
N LYS A 83 2.55 20.42 1.44
CA LYS A 83 3.29 20.00 2.63
C LYS A 83 4.31 21.05 3.07
N GLU A 84 4.58 21.06 4.38
CA GLU A 84 5.73 21.74 4.99
C GLU A 84 6.39 20.83 6.03
N LEU A 85 7.68 21.06 6.29
CA LEU A 85 8.46 20.41 7.33
C LEU A 85 8.90 21.45 8.36
N VAL A 86 8.63 21.19 9.63
CA VAL A 86 9.09 22.00 10.76
C VAL A 86 10.16 21.21 11.51
N ILE A 87 11.40 21.66 11.40
CA ILE A 87 12.55 21.11 12.12
C ILE A 87 12.77 21.96 13.36
N LEU A 88 12.58 21.38 14.55
CA LEU A 88 12.88 22.04 15.82
C LEU A 88 14.13 21.41 16.44
N ASN A 89 15.26 22.07 16.22
CA ASN A 89 16.54 21.70 16.81
C ASN A 89 16.73 22.46 18.12
N ASP A 90 16.94 21.74 19.22
CA ASP A 90 17.22 22.31 20.55
C ASP A 90 18.54 21.80 21.14
N CYS A 91 19.46 21.34 20.28
CA CYS A 91 20.83 21.03 20.68
C CYS A 91 21.68 22.30 20.69
N ASP A 92 22.11 22.71 21.89
CA ASP A 92 22.88 23.93 22.07
C ASP A 92 24.15 23.95 21.19
N GLY A 93 24.41 25.10 20.57
CA GLY A 93 25.52 25.30 19.66
C GLY A 93 25.42 24.58 18.30
N GLN A 94 24.41 23.74 18.04
CA GLN A 94 24.15 23.20 16.70
C GLN A 94 23.23 24.12 15.92
N ILE A 95 23.66 24.56 14.74
CA ILE A 95 22.89 25.45 13.87
C ILE A 95 22.68 24.77 12.53
N PHE A 96 21.45 24.34 12.26
CA PHE A 96 21.07 23.80 10.96
C PHE A 96 20.66 24.92 10.01
N ARG A 97 21.14 24.85 8.77
CA ARG A 97 20.80 25.77 7.68
C ARG A 97 20.36 25.01 6.44
N PHE A 98 19.20 25.36 5.93
CA PHE A 98 18.68 24.90 4.64
C PHE A 98 17.66 25.91 4.16
N ASP A 99 17.91 26.51 3.00
CA ASP A 99 16.96 27.44 2.39
C ASP A 99 16.06 26.67 1.43
N HIS A 100 14.82 26.41 1.85
CA HIS A 100 13.83 25.73 1.03
C HIS A 100 12.42 26.22 1.40
N PRO A 101 11.55 26.54 0.42
CA PRO A 101 10.25 27.17 0.69
C PRO A 101 9.29 26.31 1.52
N GLN A 102 9.51 24.99 1.55
CA GLN A 102 8.68 24.04 2.31
C GLN A 102 9.32 23.57 3.62
N VAL A 103 10.52 24.06 3.98
CA VAL A 103 11.21 23.64 5.20
C VAL A 103 11.46 24.84 6.10
N THR A 104 10.94 24.77 7.32
CA THR A 104 11.19 25.75 8.38
C THR A 104 12.10 25.13 9.41
N ILE A 105 13.27 25.73 9.63
CA ILE A 105 14.22 25.30 10.67
C ILE A 105 14.20 26.32 11.80
N VAL A 106 13.94 25.84 13.02
CA VAL A 106 14.03 26.61 14.26
C VAL A 106 15.15 26.01 15.10
N ASN A 107 16.25 26.74 15.22
CA ASN A 107 17.35 26.40 16.11
C ASN A 107 17.16 27.12 17.45
N GLN A 108 17.13 26.38 18.55
CA GLN A 108 17.03 26.87 19.92
C GLN A 108 18.31 26.50 20.67
N SER A 109 18.88 27.47 21.40
CA SER A 109 20.02 27.22 22.28
C SER A 109 19.61 26.57 23.62
N GLN A 110 18.31 26.58 23.94
CA GLN A 110 17.78 26.00 25.16
C GLN A 110 17.00 24.72 24.85
N ARG A 111 17.41 23.63 25.50
CA ARG A 111 16.72 22.34 25.43
C ARG A 111 15.33 22.43 26.08
N TYR A 112 14.33 21.83 25.45
CA TYR A 112 13.03 21.63 26.07
C TYR A 112 13.12 20.64 27.23
N ALA A 113 12.35 20.85 28.29
CA ALA A 113 12.41 19.99 29.47
C ALA A 113 11.91 18.57 29.16
N THR A 114 10.92 18.43 28.27
CA THR A 114 10.36 17.14 27.85
C THR A 114 10.11 17.02 26.35
N LEU A 115 10.06 15.78 25.83
CA LEU A 115 9.75 15.52 24.42
C LEU A 115 8.33 15.97 24.06
N GLY A 116 7.34 15.76 24.94
CA GLY A 116 5.97 16.22 24.71
C GLY A 116 5.86 17.74 24.57
N GLU A 117 6.58 18.52 25.37
CA GLU A 117 6.65 19.98 25.20
C GLU A 117 7.28 20.37 23.87
N LYS A 118 8.34 19.68 23.47
CA LYS A 118 8.99 19.93 22.18
C LYS A 118 8.09 19.60 21.00
N ARG A 119 7.33 18.49 21.07
CA ARG A 119 6.33 18.13 20.04
C ARG A 119 5.22 19.18 19.96
N ASN A 120 4.70 19.65 21.09
CA ASN A 120 3.72 20.74 21.11
C ASN A 120 4.30 22.02 20.49
N ALA A 121 5.54 22.39 20.82
CA ALA A 121 6.20 23.55 20.23
C ALA A 121 6.34 23.45 18.70
N CYS A 122 6.65 22.25 18.16
CA CYS A 122 6.64 22.02 16.72
C CYS A 122 5.25 22.26 16.09
N ILE A 123 4.19 21.77 16.75
CA ILE A 123 2.80 21.89 16.27
C ILE A 123 2.31 23.34 16.32
N GLU A 124 2.77 24.13 17.30
CA GLU A 124 2.44 25.55 17.37
C GLU A 124 3.03 26.34 16.20
N ILE A 125 4.26 26.01 15.79
CA ILE A 125 4.91 26.60 14.60
C ILE A 125 4.24 26.14 13.30
N ALA A 126 3.72 24.91 13.27
CA ALA A 126 3.08 24.31 12.10
C ALA A 126 1.85 25.10 11.65
N LYS A 127 1.72 25.29 10.34
CA LYS A 127 0.65 26.06 9.67
C LYS A 127 -0.45 25.18 9.08
N GLY A 128 -0.17 23.88 8.91
CA GLY A 128 -1.07 22.95 8.25
C GLY A 128 -2.23 22.49 9.11
N GLU A 129 -3.33 22.14 8.44
CA GLU A 129 -4.54 21.59 9.05
C GLU A 129 -4.33 20.16 9.55
N VAL A 130 -3.41 19.42 8.91
CA VAL A 130 -3.03 18.06 9.28
C VAL A 130 -1.59 18.06 9.79
N ILE A 131 -1.38 17.51 10.97
CA ILE A 131 -0.07 17.26 11.55
C ILE A 131 0.35 15.83 11.22
N ALA A 132 1.55 15.66 10.69
CA ALA A 132 2.20 14.36 10.53
C ALA A 132 3.39 14.28 11.49
N VAL A 133 3.43 13.24 12.31
CA VAL A 133 4.63 12.96 13.13
C VAL A 133 5.79 12.64 12.20
N TRP A 134 6.96 13.24 12.41
CA TRP A 134 8.11 13.06 11.54
C TRP A 134 9.39 13.03 12.36
N ASP A 135 9.65 11.91 13.02
CA ASP A 135 10.87 11.72 13.80
C ASP A 135 12.09 11.62 12.86
N ASP A 136 13.25 12.08 13.34
CA ASP A 136 14.43 12.22 12.47
C ASP A 136 15.11 10.89 12.11
N ASP A 137 14.78 9.79 12.79
CA ASP A 137 15.45 8.50 12.66
C ASP A 137 14.66 7.42 11.91
N ASP A 138 13.37 7.62 11.62
CA ASP A 138 12.58 6.66 10.84
C ASP A 138 12.71 6.87 9.33
N VAL A 139 12.27 5.88 8.54
CA VAL A 139 12.16 6.00 7.08
C VAL A 139 10.71 6.22 6.70
N TYR A 140 10.47 7.25 5.88
CA TYR A 140 9.14 7.62 5.40
C TYR A 140 9.04 7.44 3.89
N LEU A 141 8.05 6.66 3.45
CA LEU A 141 7.90 6.31 2.04
C LEU A 141 7.12 7.40 1.27
N PRO A 142 7.37 7.58 -0.05
CA PRO A 142 6.88 8.73 -0.83
C PRO A 142 5.37 8.99 -0.78
N TRP A 143 4.54 7.97 -0.68
CA TRP A 143 3.07 8.07 -0.68
C TRP A 143 2.45 8.29 0.71
N ARG A 144 3.25 8.38 1.77
CA ARG A 144 2.75 8.41 3.15
C ARG A 144 1.68 9.49 3.35
N PHE A 145 1.92 10.70 2.85
CA PHE A 145 0.98 11.81 3.03
C PHE A 145 -0.27 11.66 2.15
N SER A 146 -0.13 11.28 0.88
CA SER A 146 -1.29 11.09 -0.01
C SER A 146 -2.22 10.01 0.51
N ASP A 147 -1.68 8.86 0.94
CA ASP A 147 -2.47 7.77 1.52
C ASP A 147 -3.13 8.18 2.84
N ALA A 148 -2.40 8.79 3.79
CA ALA A 148 -2.97 9.21 5.07
C ALA A 148 -4.09 10.25 4.90
N VAL A 149 -3.89 11.26 4.06
CA VAL A 149 -4.91 12.29 3.79
C VAL A 149 -6.14 11.67 3.09
N SER A 150 -5.93 10.78 2.12
CA SER A 150 -7.01 10.07 1.44
C SER A 150 -7.85 9.25 2.41
N GLU A 151 -7.22 8.49 3.32
CA GLU A 151 -7.90 7.71 4.35
C GLU A 151 -8.66 8.60 5.33
N MET A 152 -8.06 9.70 5.79
CA MET A 152 -8.72 10.65 6.69
C MET A 152 -9.96 11.29 6.05
N LEU A 153 -9.87 11.69 4.78
CA LEU A 153 -10.99 12.30 4.06
C LEU A 153 -12.11 11.29 3.78
N SER A 154 -11.77 10.13 3.22
CA SER A 154 -12.76 9.10 2.84
C SER A 154 -13.53 8.57 4.05
N ARG A 155 -12.86 8.37 5.19
CA ARG A 155 -13.46 7.87 6.43
C ARG A 155 -13.99 8.96 7.35
N LYS A 156 -13.88 10.24 6.94
CA LYS A 156 -14.20 11.40 7.78
C LYS A 156 -13.54 11.29 9.16
N ALA A 157 -12.24 11.03 9.20
CA ALA A 157 -11.47 10.82 10.43
C ALA A 157 -10.59 12.03 10.76
N ALA A 158 -10.53 12.39 12.03
CA ALA A 158 -9.62 13.43 12.55
C ALA A 158 -8.25 12.88 12.98
N PHE A 159 -8.12 11.55 13.06
CA PHE A 159 -6.92 10.83 13.47
C PHE A 159 -6.67 9.66 12.52
N TYR A 160 -5.42 9.51 12.09
CA TYR A 160 -4.93 8.41 11.29
C TYR A 160 -3.74 7.76 11.96
N ARG A 161 -3.77 6.44 12.03
CA ARG A 161 -2.65 5.61 12.46
C ARG A 161 -2.69 4.32 11.63
N PRO A 162 -1.60 3.94 10.96
CA PRO A 162 -1.59 2.68 10.23
C PRO A 162 -1.69 1.51 11.21
N SER A 163 -2.46 0.50 10.84
CA SER A 163 -2.49 -0.80 11.53
C SER A 163 -1.15 -1.51 11.44
N GLU A 164 -0.42 -1.35 10.35
CA GLU A 164 0.85 -2.04 10.09
C GLU A 164 1.91 -1.14 9.47
N PHE A 165 3.17 -1.51 9.69
CA PHE A 165 4.36 -0.83 9.18
C PHE A 165 5.52 -1.83 9.08
N TRP A 166 6.60 -1.42 8.45
CA TRP A 166 7.82 -2.23 8.38
C TRP A 166 8.75 -1.91 9.54
N ALA A 167 9.51 -2.89 10.03
CA ALA A 167 10.56 -2.66 11.02
C ALA A 167 11.92 -3.16 10.52
N TYR A 168 12.95 -2.37 10.74
CA TYR A 168 14.34 -2.67 10.40
C TYR A 168 15.19 -2.84 11.66
N TRP A 169 15.81 -4.00 11.81
CA TRP A 169 16.65 -4.35 12.97
C TRP A 169 18.13 -4.60 12.59
N GLY A 170 18.60 -4.03 11.48
CA GLY A 170 20.03 -4.09 11.09
C GLY A 170 20.40 -5.24 10.16
N ALA A 171 19.40 -5.94 9.60
CA ALA A 171 19.57 -7.04 8.67
C ALA A 171 18.87 -6.74 7.34
N ALA A 172 19.26 -7.42 6.26
CA ALA A 172 18.72 -7.18 4.92
C ALA A 172 17.20 -7.36 4.81
N SER A 173 16.58 -8.17 5.68
CA SER A 173 15.14 -8.41 5.69
C SER A 173 14.40 -7.46 6.62
N LEU A 174 13.36 -6.82 6.09
CA LEU A 174 12.39 -6.09 6.90
C LEU A 174 11.41 -7.05 7.59
N HIS A 175 10.93 -6.64 8.75
CA HIS A 175 9.94 -7.39 9.52
C HIS A 175 8.57 -6.74 9.40
N ASP A 176 7.53 -7.56 9.25
CA ASP A 176 6.14 -7.13 9.44
C ASP A 176 5.95 -6.73 10.91
N ASN A 177 5.35 -5.57 11.16
CA ASN A 177 5.02 -5.09 12.49
C ASN A 177 3.69 -4.34 12.49
N GLN A 178 3.07 -4.19 13.66
CA GLN A 178 1.71 -3.70 13.80
C GLN A 178 1.53 -2.78 15.01
N SER A 179 0.57 -1.87 14.89
CA SER A 179 0.08 -1.04 15.99
C SER A 179 -0.76 -1.88 16.94
N THR A 180 -0.37 -1.95 18.21
CA THR A 180 -1.12 -2.69 19.25
C THR A 180 -1.44 -1.79 20.45
N PRO A 181 -2.45 -2.13 21.29
CA PRO A 181 -2.64 -1.49 22.58
C PRO A 181 -1.40 -1.67 23.46
N GLY A 182 -0.54 -0.65 23.54
CA GLY A 182 0.73 -0.66 24.27
C GLY A 182 1.98 -0.43 23.42
N TRP A 183 1.89 -0.65 22.10
CA TRP A 183 2.94 -0.29 21.14
C TRP A 183 2.33 0.48 19.99
N VAL A 184 2.39 1.80 20.09
CA VAL A 184 1.74 2.70 19.14
C VAL A 184 2.77 3.15 18.12
N SER A 185 2.45 3.04 16.83
CA SER A 185 3.32 3.44 15.72
C SER A 185 3.40 4.97 15.58
N HIS A 186 3.85 5.66 16.64
CA HIS A 186 3.75 7.11 16.79
C HIS A 186 4.34 7.87 15.59
N GLY A 187 5.53 7.46 15.13
CA GLY A 187 6.23 8.03 13.98
C GLY A 187 5.42 8.07 12.68
N PHE A 188 4.40 7.22 12.52
CA PHE A 188 3.57 7.14 11.31
C PHE A 188 2.18 7.76 11.44
N CYS A 189 1.84 8.34 12.60
CA CYS A 189 0.52 8.93 12.82
C CYS A 189 0.34 10.28 12.13
N CYS A 190 -0.90 10.56 11.74
CA CYS A 190 -1.37 11.87 11.31
C CYS A 190 -2.63 12.26 12.09
N PHE A 191 -2.83 13.54 12.36
CA PHE A 191 -4.02 14.02 13.05
C PHE A 191 -4.30 15.48 12.71
N THR A 192 -5.54 15.91 12.80
CA THR A 192 -5.85 17.33 12.55
C THR A 192 -5.29 18.19 13.69
N LYS A 193 -4.77 19.36 13.35
CA LYS A 193 -4.32 20.35 14.36
C LYS A 193 -5.48 20.68 15.32
N LYS A 194 -6.72 20.71 14.81
CA LYS A 194 -7.91 20.93 15.63
C LYS A 194 -8.17 19.83 16.66
N LEU A 195 -7.94 18.57 16.31
CA LEU A 195 -8.05 17.46 17.27
C LEU A 195 -7.02 17.62 18.38
N TRP A 196 -5.78 17.96 18.04
CA TRP A 196 -4.70 18.21 19.01
C TRP A 196 -5.06 19.34 19.99
N GLU A 197 -5.57 20.48 19.49
CA GLU A 197 -6.07 21.58 20.34
C GLU A 197 -7.18 21.11 21.29
N THR A 198 -8.12 20.33 20.75
CA THR A 198 -9.34 19.93 21.46
C THR A 198 -9.07 18.96 22.60
N VAL A 199 -8.09 18.04 22.43
CA VAL A 199 -7.75 17.04 23.46
C VAL A 199 -6.60 17.48 24.37
N GLY A 200 -6.07 18.69 24.19
CA GLY A 200 -5.05 19.29 25.06
C GLY A 200 -3.61 18.81 24.82
N GLY A 201 -3.29 18.41 23.58
CA GLY A 201 -1.94 18.09 23.13
C GLY A 201 -1.16 17.02 23.90
N TYR A 202 0.16 16.97 23.66
CA TYR A 202 1.06 16.04 24.36
C TYR A 202 1.28 16.49 25.82
N PRO A 203 1.36 15.56 26.79
CA PRO A 203 1.71 15.89 28.17
C PRO A 203 3.20 16.26 28.33
N GLN A 204 3.55 16.93 29.42
CA GLN A 204 4.93 17.27 29.79
C GLN A 204 5.69 16.02 30.31
N GLN A 205 6.04 15.10 29.40
CA GLN A 205 6.88 13.93 29.70
C GLN A 205 7.67 13.51 28.46
N SER A 206 8.77 12.77 28.67
CA SER A 206 9.68 12.35 27.58
C SER A 206 9.54 10.89 27.17
N LEU A 207 8.73 10.11 27.89
CA LEU A 207 8.45 8.71 27.59
C LEU A 207 6.96 8.45 27.80
N GLY A 208 6.31 7.81 26.81
CA GLY A 208 4.88 7.50 26.86
C GLY A 208 3.96 8.71 26.69
N GLU A 209 4.50 9.86 26.26
CA GLU A 209 3.71 11.06 25.97
C GLU A 209 2.69 10.82 24.86
N ASP A 210 3.07 10.00 23.88
CA ASP A 210 2.24 9.50 22.80
C ASP A 210 1.07 8.66 23.30
N ALA A 211 1.32 7.72 24.22
CA ALA A 211 0.30 6.85 24.80
C ALA A 211 -0.76 7.65 25.57
N VAL A 212 -0.34 8.65 26.34
CA VAL A 212 -1.26 9.54 27.06
C VAL A 212 -2.06 10.42 26.09
N PHE A 213 -1.40 11.00 25.08
CA PHE A 213 -2.08 11.81 24.07
C PHE A 213 -3.11 10.98 23.29
N PHE A 214 -2.73 9.77 22.84
CA PHE A 214 -3.62 8.88 22.10
C PHE A 214 -4.76 8.35 22.96
N LYS A 215 -4.54 8.11 24.25
CA LYS A 215 -5.63 7.78 25.18
C LYS A 215 -6.70 8.88 25.21
N ARG A 216 -6.30 10.15 25.27
CA ARG A 216 -7.25 11.27 25.21
C ARG A 216 -8.00 11.34 23.88
N ILE A 217 -7.31 11.08 22.76
CA ILE A 217 -7.94 10.97 21.43
C ILE A 217 -8.98 9.85 21.41
N HIS A 218 -8.62 8.66 21.87
CA HIS A 218 -9.50 7.49 21.92
C HIS A 218 -10.75 7.75 22.77
N GLU A 219 -10.58 8.34 23.96
CA GLU A 219 -11.68 8.74 24.84
C GLU A 219 -12.59 9.79 24.19
N PHE A 220 -12.00 10.81 23.55
CA PHE A 220 -12.76 11.88 22.88
C PHE A 220 -13.56 11.36 21.68
N LEU A 221 -12.95 10.50 20.86
CA LEU A 221 -13.58 9.90 19.68
C LEU A 221 -14.48 8.69 20.02
N GLY A 222 -14.50 8.24 21.27
CA GLY A 222 -15.33 7.13 21.74
C GLY A 222 -14.91 5.75 21.18
N LEU A 223 -13.64 5.58 20.81
CA LEU A 223 -13.10 4.34 20.24
C LEU A 223 -11.95 3.84 21.09
N PRO A 224 -11.92 2.55 21.49
CA PRO A 224 -10.91 2.03 22.42
C PRO A 224 -9.49 2.04 21.85
N PHE A 225 -9.35 1.87 20.53
CA PHE A 225 -8.09 1.84 19.83
C PHE A 225 -8.32 2.15 18.34
N ILE A 226 -7.70 3.20 17.81
CA ILE A 226 -7.95 3.64 16.44
C ILE A 226 -6.78 3.29 15.52
N THR A 227 -6.98 2.35 14.61
CA THR A 227 -6.02 2.04 13.53
C THR A 227 -6.75 1.93 12.21
N MET A 228 -6.06 2.29 11.14
CA MET A 228 -6.55 2.17 9.78
C MET A 228 -5.87 0.97 9.11
N PRO A 229 -6.64 0.00 8.60
CA PRO A 229 -6.16 -1.07 7.73
C PRO A 229 -5.29 -0.49 6.60
N VAL A 230 -4.16 -1.11 6.30
CA VAL A 230 -3.24 -0.65 5.25
C VAL A 230 -2.71 -1.84 4.46
N LEU A 231 -2.71 -1.72 3.13
CA LEU A 231 -2.11 -2.73 2.26
C LEU A 231 -0.59 -2.75 2.44
N LYS A 232 0.02 -3.93 2.28
CA LYS A 232 1.46 -4.14 2.53
C LYS A 232 2.36 -3.21 1.70
N TYR A 233 2.03 -3.01 0.41
CA TYR A 233 2.74 -2.08 -0.49
C TYR A 233 2.41 -0.59 -0.24
N LYS A 234 1.40 -0.29 0.58
CA LYS A 234 0.98 1.06 0.97
C LYS A 234 1.40 1.46 2.37
N ARG A 235 2.10 0.59 3.11
CA ARG A 235 2.61 0.93 4.43
C ARG A 235 3.42 2.24 4.37
N PRO A 236 3.28 3.14 5.36
CA PRO A 236 3.75 4.52 5.23
C PRO A 236 5.26 4.69 5.45
N GLY A 237 5.94 3.67 5.97
CA GLY A 237 7.33 3.81 6.38
C GLY A 237 7.94 2.55 7.00
N ILE A 238 9.19 2.68 7.38
CA ILE A 238 10.00 1.67 8.06
C ILE A 238 10.47 2.26 9.39
N LEU A 239 10.07 1.62 10.50
CA LEU A 239 10.60 1.90 11.82
C LEU A 239 12.07 1.49 11.85
N ARG A 240 12.98 2.43 12.09
CA ARG A 240 14.42 2.16 12.13
C ARG A 240 14.85 1.76 13.53
N GLY A 241 14.68 0.49 13.88
CA GLY A 241 15.13 -0.05 15.18
C GLY A 241 16.65 -0.19 15.31
N ALA A 242 17.34 -0.45 14.21
CA ALA A 242 18.81 -0.37 14.13
C ALA A 242 19.25 1.01 13.64
N SER A 243 19.19 2.00 14.52
CA SER A 243 19.68 3.36 14.25
C SER A 243 21.20 3.49 14.51
N PRO A 244 21.90 4.47 13.90
CA PRO A 244 23.24 4.85 14.34
C PRO A 244 23.28 5.33 15.80
N TYR A 245 22.20 5.94 16.28
CA TYR A 245 22.09 6.56 17.60
C TYR A 245 21.19 5.77 18.55
N GLN A 246 21.48 5.83 19.85
CA GLN A 246 20.61 5.26 20.88
C GLN A 246 19.19 5.84 20.82
N HIS A 247 18.18 4.95 20.91
CA HIS A 247 16.78 5.34 21.02
C HIS A 247 16.41 5.66 22.48
N LEU A 248 15.35 6.44 22.65
CA LEU A 248 14.77 6.75 23.96
C LEU A 248 13.84 5.64 24.47
N SER A 249 13.08 5.00 23.57
CA SER A 249 11.95 4.13 23.91
C SER A 249 12.15 2.66 23.57
N ILE A 250 13.16 2.32 22.77
CA ILE A 250 13.41 0.96 22.28
C ILE A 250 14.88 0.60 22.45
N ASN A 251 15.20 -0.68 22.61
CA ASN A 251 16.60 -1.12 22.60
C ASN A 251 17.11 -1.07 21.15
N GLY A 252 18.16 -0.27 20.92
CA GLY A 252 18.76 -0.08 19.60
C GLY A 252 19.68 1.13 19.62
N GLY A 253 20.49 1.29 18.57
CA GLY A 253 21.49 2.36 18.51
C GLY A 253 22.87 1.94 18.97
N GLN A 254 23.92 2.38 18.25
CA GLN A 254 25.30 2.05 18.57
C GLN A 254 26.05 3.21 19.25
N LYS A 255 25.76 4.45 18.85
CA LYS A 255 26.47 5.65 19.28
C LYS A 255 25.62 6.48 20.24
N SER A 256 26.31 7.24 21.09
CA SER A 256 25.70 8.37 21.80
C SER A 256 25.32 9.47 20.82
N LEU A 257 24.37 10.32 21.21
CA LEU A 257 23.99 11.52 20.44
C LEU A 257 25.19 12.43 20.21
N ASP A 258 25.26 13.03 19.02
CA ASP A 258 26.29 14.01 18.66
C ASP A 258 25.83 15.41 19.07
N SER A 259 26.29 15.88 20.23
CA SER A 259 26.01 17.23 20.73
C SER A 259 27.14 18.22 20.44
N ALA A 260 28.04 17.92 19.49
CA ALA A 260 29.12 18.85 19.15
C ALA A 260 28.55 20.13 18.53
N PRO A 261 28.96 21.33 18.99
CA PRO A 261 28.51 22.57 18.38
C PRO A 261 29.08 22.71 16.97
N GLY A 262 28.33 23.34 16.08
CA GLY A 262 28.72 23.49 14.69
C GLY A 262 27.61 24.08 13.83
N GLU A 263 28.00 24.58 12.67
CA GLU A 263 27.06 24.98 11.63
C GLU A 263 26.96 23.85 10.62
N PHE A 264 25.75 23.35 10.38
CA PHE A 264 25.49 22.25 9.47
C PHE A 264 24.62 22.75 8.33
N ASP A 265 25.20 22.80 7.13
CA ASP A 265 24.45 22.99 5.91
C ASP A 265 23.72 21.68 5.59
N VAL A 266 22.44 21.62 5.94
CA VAL A 266 21.61 20.44 5.71
C VAL A 266 21.39 20.30 4.21
N ARG A 267 21.65 19.10 3.70
CA ARG A 267 21.40 18.73 2.29
C ARG A 267 20.59 17.45 2.25
N PRO A 268 19.63 17.34 1.33
CA PRO A 268 18.97 16.07 1.05
C PRO A 268 20.02 15.02 0.66
N VAL A 269 20.09 13.92 1.39
CA VAL A 269 20.99 12.79 1.10
C VAL A 269 20.24 11.46 1.16
N PRO A 270 20.68 10.43 0.42
CA PRO A 270 20.12 9.09 0.54
C PRO A 270 20.34 8.49 1.94
N ILE A 271 19.51 7.51 2.32
CA ILE A 271 19.67 6.72 3.55
C ILE A 271 21.09 6.14 3.61
N ALA A 272 21.89 6.46 4.63
CA ALA A 272 23.29 6.06 4.69
C ALA A 272 23.47 4.53 4.79
N ASP A 273 22.62 3.86 5.57
CA ASP A 273 22.63 2.40 5.69
C ASP A 273 22.26 1.73 4.34
N PRO A 274 23.16 0.95 3.72
CA PRO A 274 22.93 0.38 2.39
C PRO A 274 21.84 -0.69 2.39
N CYS A 275 21.71 -1.48 3.46
CA CYS A 275 20.67 -2.52 3.56
C CYS A 275 19.29 -1.88 3.68
N LEU A 276 19.16 -0.88 4.56
CA LEU A 276 17.90 -0.15 4.73
C LEU A 276 17.53 0.63 3.46
N ARG A 277 18.49 1.27 2.80
CA ARG A 277 18.28 1.96 1.52
C ARG A 277 17.75 0.99 0.46
N GLN A 278 18.42 -0.14 0.26
CA GLN A 278 18.00 -1.15 -0.71
C GLN A 278 16.59 -1.67 -0.42
N ALA A 279 16.27 -1.91 0.85
CA ALA A 279 14.95 -2.35 1.26
C ALA A 279 13.87 -1.29 0.98
N ALA A 280 14.14 -0.01 1.28
CA ALA A 280 13.23 1.09 0.96
C ALA A 280 13.02 1.25 -0.56
N GLU A 281 14.09 1.20 -1.35
CA GLU A 281 14.03 1.25 -2.81
C GLU A 281 13.20 0.09 -3.39
N SER A 282 13.35 -1.12 -2.83
CA SER A 282 12.57 -2.30 -3.26
C SER A 282 11.07 -2.14 -2.98
N ILE A 283 10.69 -1.55 -1.83
CA ILE A 283 9.30 -1.24 -1.53
C ILE A 283 8.77 -0.16 -2.50
N ILE A 284 9.55 0.89 -2.76
CA ILE A 284 9.18 1.95 -3.71
C ILE A 284 8.96 1.40 -5.12
N ALA A 285 9.84 0.52 -5.59
CA ALA A 285 9.69 -0.14 -6.89
C ALA A 285 8.40 -0.97 -6.94
N THR A 286 8.14 -1.78 -5.90
CA THR A 286 6.91 -2.59 -5.81
C THR A 286 5.66 -1.71 -5.82
N HIS A 287 5.66 -0.60 -5.06
CA HIS A 287 4.56 0.34 -5.04
C HIS A 287 4.32 0.98 -6.41
N THR A 288 5.38 1.43 -7.06
CA THR A 288 5.32 2.08 -8.38
C THR A 288 4.77 1.12 -9.44
N GLU A 289 5.29 -0.10 -9.50
CA GLU A 289 4.79 -1.16 -10.40
C GLU A 289 3.30 -1.45 -10.16
N THR A 290 2.91 -1.53 -8.88
CA THR A 290 1.52 -1.80 -8.48
C THR A 290 0.58 -0.65 -8.84
N ALA A 291 1.01 0.59 -8.64
CA ALA A 291 0.24 1.79 -8.96
C ALA A 291 0.00 1.91 -10.48
N MET A 292 1.00 1.58 -11.30
CA MET A 292 0.88 1.55 -12.76
C MET A 292 -0.17 0.54 -13.21
N LYS A 293 -0.09 -0.72 -12.73
CA LYS A 293 -1.07 -1.78 -13.07
C LYS A 293 -2.49 -1.42 -12.63
N SER A 294 -2.63 -0.80 -11.46
CA SER A 294 -3.94 -0.39 -10.94
C SER A 294 -4.60 0.69 -11.81
N ALA A 295 -3.80 1.60 -12.40
CA ALA A 295 -4.30 2.66 -13.28
C ALA A 295 -4.86 2.10 -14.60
N GLU A 296 -4.31 1.00 -15.11
CA GLU A 296 -4.77 0.34 -16.34
C GLU A 296 -6.12 -0.39 -16.16
N LEU A 297 -6.38 -0.88 -14.94
CA LEU A 297 -7.61 -1.61 -14.58
C LEU A 297 -8.71 -0.72 -13.99
N SER A 298 -8.42 0.57 -13.73
CA SER A 298 -9.37 1.49 -13.11
C SER A 298 -10.43 2.00 -14.10
N THR A 299 -11.68 1.60 -13.90
CA THR A 299 -12.86 2.30 -14.42
C THR A 299 -13.36 3.30 -13.38
N LYS A 300 -13.61 4.55 -13.82
CA LYS A 300 -14.11 5.69 -13.01
C LYS A 300 -15.00 5.27 -11.81
N ASP A 301 -14.54 5.57 -10.60
CA ASP A 301 -15.32 5.42 -9.38
C ASP A 301 -16.57 6.31 -9.42
N SER A 302 -17.74 5.69 -9.49
CA SER A 302 -19.01 6.36 -9.26
C SER A 302 -19.39 6.18 -7.79
N PHE A 303 -19.30 7.25 -7.00
CA PHE A 303 -19.90 7.32 -5.67
C PHE A 303 -21.43 7.15 -5.79
N CYS A 304 -21.93 5.94 -5.54
CA CYS A 304 -23.36 5.68 -5.39
C CYS A 304 -23.61 5.03 -4.02
N SER A 305 -24.52 5.62 -3.24
CA SER A 305 -24.77 5.29 -1.84
C SER A 305 -25.65 4.05 -1.62
N SER A 306 -25.49 3.00 -2.43
CA SER A 306 -26.15 1.69 -2.22
C SER A 306 -25.45 0.56 -2.97
N LEU A 307 -24.15 0.36 -2.73
CA LEU A 307 -23.41 -0.78 -3.29
C LEU A 307 -23.73 -2.08 -2.54
N PRO A 308 -23.69 -3.25 -3.20
CA PRO A 308 -23.78 -4.56 -2.52
C PRO A 308 -22.66 -4.72 -1.48
N ALA A 309 -22.93 -5.45 -0.39
CA ALA A 309 -21.93 -5.78 0.64
C ALA A 309 -20.78 -6.61 0.09
N LEU A 310 -21.06 -7.48 -0.89
CA LEU A 310 -20.13 -8.40 -1.51
C LEU A 310 -20.61 -8.71 -2.95
N SER A 311 -19.68 -8.76 -3.89
CA SER A 311 -19.91 -9.27 -5.24
C SER A 311 -19.24 -10.63 -5.41
N VAL A 312 -20.03 -11.68 -5.61
CA VAL A 312 -19.57 -13.04 -5.91
C VAL A 312 -19.37 -13.16 -7.41
N CYS A 313 -18.13 -13.32 -7.85
CA CYS A 313 -17.72 -13.40 -9.25
C CYS A 313 -17.47 -14.86 -9.63
N VAL A 314 -18.17 -15.31 -10.66
CA VAL A 314 -18.10 -16.69 -11.17
C VAL A 314 -17.77 -16.67 -12.66
N SER A 315 -16.75 -17.43 -13.06
CA SER A 315 -16.50 -17.79 -14.45
C SER A 315 -17.15 -19.14 -14.75
N LEU A 316 -17.92 -19.23 -15.83
CA LEU A 316 -18.73 -20.41 -16.10
C LEU A 316 -18.56 -20.93 -17.52
N LYS A 317 -18.36 -22.25 -17.63
CA LYS A 317 -18.57 -23.02 -18.85
C LYS A 317 -19.04 -24.43 -18.49
N ASN A 318 -20.26 -24.77 -18.89
CA ASN A 318 -20.84 -26.11 -18.81
C ASN A 318 -20.62 -26.79 -17.45
N ARG A 319 -20.98 -26.09 -16.37
CA ARG A 319 -20.86 -26.57 -14.97
C ARG A 319 -22.20 -26.67 -14.25
N SER A 320 -23.30 -26.48 -14.96
CA SER A 320 -24.65 -26.50 -14.41
C SER A 320 -25.16 -27.92 -14.23
N ARG A 321 -25.05 -28.76 -15.27
CA ARG A 321 -25.58 -30.13 -15.28
C ARG A 321 -24.56 -31.10 -15.87
N ILE A 322 -24.08 -32.02 -15.04
CA ILE A 322 -23.11 -33.03 -15.46
C ILE A 322 -23.70 -34.41 -15.25
N ALA A 323 -23.88 -35.14 -16.36
CA ALA A 323 -24.18 -36.56 -16.31
C ALA A 323 -22.90 -37.37 -16.01
N HIS A 324 -22.94 -38.20 -14.99
CA HIS A 324 -21.88 -39.14 -14.66
C HIS A 324 -22.44 -40.46 -14.13
N GLN A 325 -22.27 -41.53 -14.91
CA GLN A 325 -22.89 -42.83 -14.62
C GLN A 325 -24.41 -42.65 -14.40
N ASP A 326 -24.95 -43.12 -13.28
CA ASP A 326 -26.37 -42.98 -12.93
C ASP A 326 -26.68 -41.69 -12.13
N HIS A 327 -25.71 -40.78 -11.99
CA HIS A 327 -25.88 -39.52 -11.26
C HIS A 327 -26.01 -38.33 -12.22
N LEU A 328 -26.98 -37.47 -11.95
CA LEU A 328 -27.05 -36.12 -12.52
C LEU A 328 -26.58 -35.13 -11.46
N LEU A 329 -25.43 -34.50 -11.70
CA LEU A 329 -24.85 -33.51 -10.81
C LEU A 329 -25.33 -32.11 -11.22
N GLU A 330 -25.96 -31.40 -10.29
CA GLU A 330 -26.42 -30.02 -10.47
C GLU A 330 -25.51 -29.04 -9.72
N LEU A 331 -24.24 -28.94 -10.15
CA LEU A 331 -23.19 -28.27 -9.39
C LEU A 331 -23.44 -26.76 -9.23
N PHE A 332 -23.51 -26.02 -10.34
CA PHE A 332 -23.76 -24.58 -10.29
C PHE A 332 -25.13 -24.20 -9.72
N PRO A 333 -26.23 -24.92 -10.04
CA PRO A 333 -27.50 -24.71 -9.35
C PRO A 333 -27.41 -24.77 -7.83
N LYS A 334 -26.75 -25.79 -7.27
CA LYS A 334 -26.54 -25.90 -5.82
C LYS A 334 -25.64 -24.81 -5.25
N CYS A 335 -24.61 -24.39 -6.00
CA CYS A 335 -23.78 -23.25 -5.61
C CYS A 335 -24.64 -21.98 -5.44
N VAL A 336 -25.46 -21.64 -6.44
CA VAL A 336 -26.38 -20.48 -6.39
C VAL A 336 -27.38 -20.59 -5.24
N GLU A 337 -27.97 -21.77 -5.01
CA GLU A 337 -28.87 -22.01 -3.87
C GLU A 337 -28.20 -21.67 -2.53
N THR A 338 -26.95 -22.10 -2.33
CA THR A 338 -26.21 -21.78 -1.10
C THR A 338 -25.83 -20.30 -0.99
N ILE A 339 -25.51 -19.63 -2.11
CA ILE A 339 -25.27 -18.18 -2.12
C ILE A 339 -26.54 -17.43 -1.70
N ILE A 340 -27.71 -17.81 -2.21
CA ILE A 340 -29.00 -17.20 -1.85
C ILE A 340 -29.28 -17.42 -0.36
N ALA A 341 -29.14 -18.65 0.13
CA ALA A 341 -29.36 -18.98 1.54
C ALA A 341 -28.41 -18.20 2.45
N ALA A 342 -27.11 -18.17 2.12
CA ALA A 342 -26.09 -17.41 2.84
C ALA A 342 -26.39 -15.91 2.82
N SER A 343 -26.80 -15.35 1.68
CA SER A 343 -27.15 -13.93 1.57
C SER A 343 -28.36 -13.56 2.43
N ARG A 344 -29.38 -14.42 2.51
CA ARG A 344 -30.56 -14.17 3.35
C ARG A 344 -30.20 -14.16 4.83
N GLU A 345 -29.47 -15.17 5.30
CA GLU A 345 -29.00 -15.22 6.68
C GLU A 345 -28.06 -14.04 6.99
N PHE A 346 -27.15 -13.70 6.08
CA PHE A 346 -26.27 -12.55 6.21
C PHE A 346 -27.06 -11.24 6.40
N MET A 347 -28.08 -10.98 5.56
CA MET A 347 -28.92 -9.78 5.65
C MET A 347 -29.71 -9.68 6.96
N GLU A 348 -30.08 -10.82 7.56
CA GLU A 348 -30.82 -10.85 8.84
C GLU A 348 -29.91 -10.64 10.06
N THR A 349 -28.65 -11.08 9.97
CA THR A 349 -27.73 -11.16 11.11
C THR A 349 -26.63 -10.11 11.10
N TRP A 350 -26.38 -9.46 9.96
CA TRP A 350 -25.33 -8.45 9.83
C TRP A 350 -25.81 -7.07 10.30
N ALA A 351 -25.26 -6.62 11.43
CA ALA A 351 -25.28 -5.21 11.78
C ALA A 351 -24.02 -4.57 11.19
N GLU A 352 -24.16 -3.66 10.21
CA GLU A 352 -22.99 -2.92 9.73
C GLU A 352 -22.31 -2.19 10.90
N PRO A 353 -21.00 -2.41 11.13
CA PRO A 353 -20.25 -1.59 12.07
C PRO A 353 -20.18 -0.17 11.50
N SER A 354 -21.02 0.73 12.01
CA SER A 354 -20.98 2.14 11.62
C SER A 354 -19.68 2.78 12.09
N PRO A 355 -18.80 3.24 11.19
CA PRO A 355 -17.75 4.15 11.58
C PRO A 355 -18.44 5.48 11.87
N GLN A 356 -18.65 5.78 13.16
CA GLN A 356 -19.23 7.03 13.68
C GLN A 356 -20.77 7.14 13.77
N GLY A 357 -21.46 6.08 14.19
CA GLY A 357 -22.76 6.20 14.85
C GLY A 357 -23.93 6.75 14.00
N SER A 358 -23.86 6.67 12.67
CA SER A 358 -25.01 6.91 11.81
C SER A 358 -25.73 5.58 11.56
N HIS A 359 -26.86 5.36 12.24
CA HIS A 359 -27.80 4.30 11.92
C HIS A 359 -28.50 4.59 10.58
N PHE A 360 -27.83 4.31 9.45
CA PHE A 360 -28.51 4.12 8.18
C PHE A 360 -28.60 2.62 7.92
N SER A 361 -29.77 2.05 8.20
CA SER A 361 -30.10 0.67 7.88
C SER A 361 -30.37 0.53 6.38
N HIS A 362 -29.31 0.56 5.57
CA HIS A 362 -29.40 0.04 4.21
C HIS A 362 -29.24 -1.49 4.32
N ARG A 363 -30.23 -2.26 3.86
CA ARG A 363 -30.10 -3.72 3.77
C ARG A 363 -29.04 -4.01 2.73
N ALA A 364 -27.82 -4.30 3.17
CA ALA A 364 -26.71 -4.61 2.28
C ALA A 364 -27.02 -5.92 1.53
N THR A 365 -27.14 -5.87 0.21
CA THR A 365 -27.43 -7.04 -0.62
C THR A 365 -26.13 -7.74 -1.04
N VAL A 366 -26.21 -9.02 -1.41
CA VAL A 366 -25.12 -9.73 -2.10
C VAL A 366 -25.40 -9.66 -3.61
N GLU A 367 -24.35 -9.41 -4.40
CA GLU A 367 -24.40 -9.44 -5.85
C GLU A 367 -23.77 -10.73 -6.38
N LEU A 368 -24.39 -11.36 -7.37
CA LEU A 368 -23.85 -12.47 -8.13
C LEU A 368 -23.53 -11.99 -9.55
N VAL A 369 -22.26 -12.09 -9.94
CA VAL A 369 -21.74 -11.66 -11.24
C VAL A 369 -21.21 -12.87 -12.00
N ILE A 370 -21.82 -13.17 -13.14
CA ILE A 370 -21.56 -14.38 -13.91
C ILE A 370 -21.05 -14.01 -15.30
N ALA A 371 -19.82 -14.43 -15.58
CA ALA A 371 -19.21 -14.42 -16.91
C ALA A 371 -19.33 -15.82 -17.53
N ASP A 372 -20.35 -16.00 -18.38
CA ASP A 372 -20.68 -17.29 -18.99
C ASP A 372 -20.10 -17.41 -20.40
N PHE A 373 -19.31 -18.44 -20.66
CA PHE A 373 -18.71 -18.71 -21.98
C PHE A 373 -19.69 -19.46 -22.89
N ASN A 374 -20.93 -18.95 -23.01
CA ASN A 374 -22.05 -19.56 -23.72
C ASN A 374 -22.28 -21.03 -23.30
N SER A 375 -22.59 -21.26 -22.03
CA SER A 375 -22.93 -22.60 -21.55
C SER A 375 -24.23 -23.11 -22.21
N ASP A 376 -24.25 -24.39 -22.57
CA ASP A 376 -25.36 -25.06 -23.26
C ASP A 376 -25.88 -26.30 -22.51
N ASP A 377 -25.32 -26.57 -21.33
CA ASP A 377 -25.69 -27.70 -20.47
C ASP A 377 -26.99 -27.47 -19.66
N TRP A 378 -27.44 -26.22 -19.58
CA TRP A 378 -28.68 -25.80 -18.93
C TRP A 378 -29.19 -24.48 -19.52
N PRO A 379 -30.51 -24.21 -19.58
CA PRO A 379 -31.06 -22.90 -19.95
C PRO A 379 -30.79 -21.84 -18.85
N LEU A 380 -29.52 -21.50 -18.66
CA LEU A 380 -29.01 -20.82 -17.48
C LEU A 380 -29.60 -19.43 -17.30
N SER A 381 -29.60 -18.62 -18.36
CA SER A 381 -30.12 -17.26 -18.36
C SER A 381 -31.59 -17.19 -17.95
N GLN A 382 -32.42 -18.12 -18.44
CA GLN A 382 -33.83 -18.20 -18.07
C GLN A 382 -34.02 -18.69 -16.62
N TRP A 383 -33.26 -19.71 -16.21
CA TRP A 383 -33.38 -20.28 -14.87
C TRP A 383 -32.93 -19.31 -13.77
N ILE A 384 -31.80 -18.63 -13.97
CA ILE A 384 -31.25 -17.75 -12.94
C ILE A 384 -32.10 -16.49 -12.74
N ALA A 385 -32.70 -15.96 -13.81
CA ALA A 385 -33.64 -14.84 -13.75
C ALA A 385 -34.86 -15.15 -12.87
N ASN A 386 -35.26 -16.42 -12.75
CA ASN A 386 -36.39 -16.85 -11.93
C ASN A 386 -35.98 -17.27 -10.50
N THR A 387 -34.70 -17.56 -10.27
CA THR A 387 -34.22 -18.20 -9.03
C THR A 387 -33.44 -17.25 -8.13
N ALA A 388 -32.80 -16.21 -8.69
CA ALA A 388 -31.94 -15.28 -7.97
C ALA A 388 -32.69 -14.28 -7.04
N ASP A 389 -33.90 -14.62 -6.59
CA ASP A 389 -34.69 -13.77 -5.70
C ASP A 389 -33.97 -13.55 -4.35
N GLY A 390 -33.61 -12.29 -4.08
CA GLY A 390 -32.79 -11.87 -2.94
C GLY A 390 -31.33 -11.53 -3.28
N LEU A 391 -30.88 -11.72 -4.52
CA LEU A 391 -29.56 -11.30 -5.00
C LEU A 391 -29.68 -10.17 -6.02
N THR A 392 -28.67 -9.29 -6.05
CA THR A 392 -28.44 -8.45 -7.24
C THR A 392 -27.75 -9.32 -8.30
N LEU A 393 -28.30 -9.43 -9.50
CA LEU A 393 -27.74 -10.30 -10.55
C LEU A 393 -27.13 -9.49 -11.69
N LYS A 394 -25.89 -9.84 -12.07
CA LYS A 394 -25.26 -9.44 -13.33
C LYS A 394 -24.85 -10.69 -14.09
N TYR A 395 -25.36 -10.84 -15.31
CA TYR A 395 -25.09 -11.99 -16.17
C TYR A 395 -24.75 -11.48 -17.57
N PHE A 396 -23.64 -11.96 -18.13
CA PHE A 396 -23.24 -11.65 -19.49
C PHE A 396 -22.48 -12.81 -20.13
N ASN A 397 -22.52 -12.87 -21.46
CA ASN A 397 -21.90 -13.92 -22.24
C ASN A 397 -20.56 -13.50 -22.84
N LEU A 398 -19.61 -14.43 -22.85
CA LEU A 398 -18.31 -14.32 -23.53
C LEU A 398 -18.30 -15.31 -24.71
N THR A 399 -17.90 -14.84 -25.89
CA THR A 399 -17.97 -15.62 -27.15
C THR A 399 -16.68 -16.33 -27.54
N GLU A 400 -15.62 -16.07 -26.79
CA GLU A 400 -14.29 -16.63 -27.01
C GLU A 400 -14.09 -18.00 -26.34
N GLY A 401 -12.90 -18.58 -26.51
CA GLY A 401 -12.51 -19.82 -25.84
C GLY A 401 -12.56 -19.66 -24.32
N PHE A 402 -12.94 -20.75 -23.62
CA PHE A 402 -13.02 -20.72 -22.16
C PHE A 402 -11.67 -20.38 -21.54
N SER A 403 -11.67 -19.37 -20.69
CA SER A 403 -10.57 -19.03 -19.79
C SER A 403 -11.16 -18.63 -18.46
N ARG A 404 -10.86 -19.41 -17.42
CA ARG A 404 -11.32 -19.13 -16.05
C ARG A 404 -10.85 -17.76 -15.59
N GLY A 405 -9.57 -17.45 -15.77
CA GLY A 405 -9.00 -16.16 -15.40
C GLY A 405 -9.68 -14.99 -16.10
N ARG A 406 -9.93 -15.10 -17.42
CA ARG A 406 -10.66 -14.07 -18.16
C ARG A 406 -12.08 -13.86 -17.66
N GLY A 407 -12.80 -14.96 -17.39
CA GLY A 407 -14.15 -14.86 -16.83
C GLY A 407 -14.16 -14.16 -15.47
N LEU A 408 -13.21 -14.48 -14.59
CA LEU A 408 -13.06 -13.82 -13.29
C LEU A 408 -12.69 -12.34 -13.45
N ASN A 409 -11.77 -12.00 -14.35
CA ASN A 409 -11.40 -10.61 -14.64
C ASN A 409 -12.61 -9.80 -15.13
N MET A 410 -13.37 -10.35 -16.09
CA MET A 410 -14.58 -9.70 -16.61
C MET A 410 -15.65 -9.55 -15.54
N ALA A 411 -15.86 -10.57 -14.68
CA ALA A 411 -16.81 -10.51 -13.59
C ALA A 411 -16.39 -9.46 -12.54
N ALA A 412 -15.12 -9.40 -12.17
CA ALA A 412 -14.58 -8.39 -11.24
C ALA A 412 -14.76 -6.96 -11.78
N MET A 413 -14.54 -6.74 -13.07
CA MET A 413 -14.76 -5.43 -13.72
C MET A 413 -16.23 -5.02 -13.71
N HIS A 414 -17.16 -5.98 -13.85
CA HIS A 414 -18.59 -5.69 -13.83
C HIS A 414 -19.19 -5.68 -12.42
N ALA A 415 -18.46 -6.14 -11.40
CA ALA A 415 -18.91 -6.12 -10.02
C ALA A 415 -19.21 -4.71 -9.54
N SER A 416 -20.25 -4.55 -8.72
CA SER A 416 -20.60 -3.26 -8.11
C SER A 416 -19.87 -3.04 -6.80
N SER A 417 -19.71 -4.08 -5.97
CA SER A 417 -19.05 -3.96 -4.67
C SER A 417 -17.54 -3.79 -4.81
N ASP A 418 -16.94 -3.09 -3.84
CA ASP A 418 -15.48 -3.09 -3.67
C ASP A 418 -14.97 -4.37 -3.03
N ARG A 419 -15.85 -5.19 -2.45
CA ARG A 419 -15.53 -6.49 -1.88
C ARG A 419 -15.89 -7.58 -2.88
N LEU A 420 -14.90 -8.37 -3.27
CA LEU A 420 -15.06 -9.44 -4.25
C LEU A 420 -14.88 -10.80 -3.58
N LEU A 421 -15.67 -11.78 -4.02
CA LEU A 421 -15.42 -13.20 -3.82
C LEU A 421 -15.27 -13.86 -5.18
N PHE A 422 -14.08 -14.38 -5.49
CA PHE A 422 -13.90 -15.29 -6.63
C PHE A 422 -14.30 -16.68 -6.19
N LEU A 423 -15.27 -17.27 -6.89
CA LEU A 423 -15.89 -18.54 -6.51
C LEU A 423 -15.97 -19.48 -7.71
N ASP A 424 -15.53 -20.71 -7.53
CA ASP A 424 -15.76 -21.77 -8.51
C ASP A 424 -17.22 -22.22 -8.49
N ALA A 425 -17.74 -22.60 -9.66
CA ALA A 425 -19.16 -22.92 -9.86
C ALA A 425 -19.62 -24.20 -9.12
N ASP A 426 -18.71 -24.98 -8.56
CA ASP A 426 -18.95 -26.20 -7.79
C ASP A 426 -18.73 -26.03 -6.28
N MET A 427 -18.62 -24.79 -5.80
CA MET A 427 -18.48 -24.49 -4.37
C MET A 427 -19.82 -24.31 -3.65
N LEU A 428 -19.87 -24.70 -2.38
CA LEU A 428 -20.96 -24.41 -1.45
C LEU A 428 -20.46 -23.44 -0.38
N VAL A 429 -21.28 -22.43 -0.05
CA VAL A 429 -20.91 -21.34 0.87
C VAL A 429 -21.92 -21.18 2.01
N THR A 430 -21.49 -20.53 3.09
CA THR A 430 -22.37 -20.13 4.21
C THR A 430 -22.29 -18.64 4.46
N ALA A 431 -23.23 -18.09 5.23
CA ALA A 431 -23.18 -16.71 5.66
C ALA A 431 -21.94 -16.43 6.53
N GLN A 432 -21.51 -17.40 7.35
CA GLN A 432 -20.32 -17.23 8.17
C GLN A 432 -19.05 -17.06 7.32
N LEU A 433 -18.90 -17.84 6.25
CA LEU A 433 -17.79 -17.67 5.32
C LEU A 433 -17.79 -16.26 4.69
N MET A 434 -18.96 -15.75 4.28
CA MET A 434 -19.09 -14.39 3.75
C MET A 434 -18.69 -13.33 4.77
N ARG A 435 -19.09 -13.50 6.04
CA ARG A 435 -18.69 -12.62 7.16
C ARG A 435 -17.18 -12.62 7.35
N ASP A 436 -16.58 -13.79 7.45
CA ASP A 436 -15.13 -13.97 7.64
C ASP A 436 -14.33 -13.32 6.50
N GLY A 437 -14.83 -13.45 5.26
CA GLY A 437 -14.23 -12.85 4.07
C GLY A 437 -14.37 -11.32 4.01
N ILE A 438 -15.54 -10.78 4.33
CA ILE A 438 -15.75 -9.33 4.41
C ILE A 438 -14.86 -8.71 5.50
N GLU A 439 -14.78 -9.35 6.66
CA GLU A 439 -13.92 -8.90 7.76
C GLU A 439 -12.44 -8.88 7.35
N ALA A 440 -11.97 -9.92 6.67
CA ALA A 440 -10.59 -9.96 6.19
C ALA A 440 -10.30 -8.83 5.18
N ILE A 441 -11.20 -8.61 4.22
CA ILE A 441 -11.07 -7.52 3.24
C ILE A 441 -11.02 -6.16 3.95
N ASP A 442 -11.93 -5.94 4.90
CA ASP A 442 -11.99 -4.69 5.67
C ASP A 442 -10.74 -4.48 6.53
N GLN A 443 -10.05 -5.55 6.93
CA GLN A 443 -8.74 -5.53 7.57
C GLN A 443 -7.56 -5.48 6.58
N ALA A 444 -7.81 -5.10 5.33
CA ALA A 444 -6.82 -5.01 4.26
C ALA A 444 -6.03 -6.32 4.05
N THR A 445 -6.68 -7.46 4.24
CA THR A 445 -6.15 -8.82 4.10
C THR A 445 -6.93 -9.60 3.04
N ALA A 446 -6.24 -10.28 2.12
CA ALA A 446 -6.90 -11.22 1.22
C ALA A 446 -7.12 -12.57 1.93
N TYR A 447 -8.31 -13.14 1.81
CA TYR A 447 -8.67 -14.41 2.46
C TYR A 447 -8.86 -15.51 1.42
N PHE A 448 -7.98 -16.50 1.47
CA PHE A 448 -8.01 -17.70 0.64
C PHE A 448 -8.50 -18.88 1.51
N PRO A 449 -9.82 -19.06 1.68
CA PRO A 449 -10.37 -20.09 2.55
C PRO A 449 -9.98 -21.51 2.09
N VAL A 450 -9.61 -22.37 3.04
CA VAL A 450 -9.41 -23.81 2.81
C VAL A 450 -10.77 -24.48 2.82
N PHE A 451 -11.15 -25.15 1.73
CA PHE A 451 -12.41 -25.89 1.66
C PHE A 451 -12.23 -27.37 2.00
N ARG A 452 -13.35 -28.03 2.28
CA ARG A 452 -13.42 -29.48 2.45
C ARG A 452 -14.10 -30.13 1.26
N TYR A 453 -13.57 -31.24 0.78
CA TYR A 453 -14.21 -31.98 -0.31
C TYR A 453 -15.46 -32.70 0.19
N LEU A 454 -16.47 -32.76 -0.69
CA LEU A 454 -17.56 -33.71 -0.59
C LEU A 454 -17.28 -34.88 -1.53
N ASN A 455 -17.74 -36.08 -1.17
CA ASN A 455 -17.86 -37.18 -2.13
C ASN A 455 -19.16 -37.04 -2.95
N ILE A 456 -19.37 -37.92 -3.93
CA ILE A 456 -20.56 -37.92 -4.80
C ILE A 456 -21.90 -38.04 -4.04
N HIS A 457 -21.88 -38.59 -2.83
CA HIS A 457 -23.05 -38.75 -1.95
C HIS A 457 -23.20 -37.61 -0.93
N GLY A 458 -22.33 -36.58 -0.98
CA GLY A 458 -22.34 -35.45 -0.06
C GLY A 458 -21.71 -35.71 1.31
N SER A 459 -20.98 -36.81 1.51
CA SER A 459 -20.21 -37.02 2.74
C SER A 459 -18.91 -36.24 2.73
N LEU A 460 -18.50 -35.75 3.90
CA LEU A 460 -17.27 -34.97 4.09
C LEU A 460 -16.02 -35.83 3.86
N LEU A 461 -15.04 -35.25 3.17
CA LEU A 461 -13.70 -35.78 2.95
C LEU A 461 -12.64 -34.84 3.58
N ASP A 462 -11.39 -34.97 3.14
CA ASP A 462 -10.26 -34.18 3.61
C ASP A 462 -10.32 -32.70 3.18
N LEU A 463 -9.51 -31.88 3.85
CA LEU A 463 -9.32 -30.47 3.54
C LEU A 463 -8.33 -30.28 2.38
N GLU A 464 -8.57 -29.26 1.55
CA GLU A 464 -7.69 -28.88 0.45
C GLU A 464 -6.82 -27.68 0.82
N HIS A 465 -5.58 -27.94 1.25
CA HIS A 465 -4.66 -26.91 1.70
C HIS A 465 -3.88 -26.22 0.57
N ALA A 466 -3.91 -26.73 -0.66
CA ALA A 466 -3.09 -26.28 -1.78
C ALA A 466 -3.87 -25.58 -2.91
N SER A 467 -5.16 -25.30 -2.76
CA SER A 467 -5.95 -24.58 -3.78
C SER A 467 -6.09 -23.09 -3.48
N PHE A 468 -5.88 -22.25 -4.51
CA PHE A 468 -5.97 -20.78 -4.41
C PHE A 468 -7.04 -20.15 -5.32
N GLY A 469 -7.82 -20.97 -6.02
CA GLY A 469 -8.85 -20.52 -6.97
C GLY A 469 -9.97 -19.68 -6.34
N ASN A 470 -10.23 -19.86 -5.04
CA ASN A 470 -11.31 -19.18 -4.32
C ASN A 470 -10.74 -18.17 -3.33
N VAL A 471 -11.16 -16.90 -3.43
CA VAL A 471 -10.55 -15.81 -2.66
C VAL A 471 -11.51 -14.65 -2.44
N PHE A 472 -11.47 -14.12 -1.22
CA PHE A 472 -12.04 -12.83 -0.84
C PHE A 472 -10.94 -11.76 -0.92
N LEU A 473 -11.18 -10.71 -1.68
CA LEU A 473 -10.25 -9.58 -1.85
C LEU A 473 -11.00 -8.30 -2.23
N SER A 474 -10.40 -7.14 -2.00
CA SER A 474 -10.99 -5.90 -2.51
C SER A 474 -10.70 -5.71 -4.00
N LYS A 475 -11.51 -4.90 -4.69
CA LYS A 475 -11.20 -4.41 -6.05
C LYS A 475 -9.83 -3.77 -6.14
N GLN A 476 -9.41 -3.04 -5.10
CA GLN A 476 -8.09 -2.45 -5.03
C GLN A 476 -6.98 -3.51 -5.00
N MET A 477 -7.14 -4.58 -4.20
CA MET A 477 -6.19 -5.70 -4.19
C MET A 477 -6.17 -6.41 -5.54
N PHE A 478 -7.34 -6.64 -6.14
CA PHE A 478 -7.45 -7.25 -7.46
C PHE A 478 -6.73 -6.43 -8.54
N ALA A 479 -7.00 -5.12 -8.63
CA ALA A 479 -6.34 -4.23 -9.57
C ALA A 479 -4.82 -4.17 -9.36
N ALA A 480 -4.39 -4.05 -8.10
CA ALA A 480 -2.98 -4.05 -7.71
C ALA A 480 -2.24 -5.33 -8.09
N SER A 481 -2.93 -6.48 -8.09
CA SER A 481 -2.33 -7.77 -8.47
C SER A 481 -2.12 -7.93 -9.99
N GLY A 482 -2.76 -7.08 -10.81
CA GLY A 482 -2.75 -7.20 -12.27
C GLY A 482 -3.68 -8.28 -12.84
N GLY A 483 -4.69 -8.69 -12.06
CA GLY A 483 -5.70 -9.66 -12.49
C GLY A 483 -5.22 -11.13 -12.56
N VAL A 484 -6.18 -12.02 -12.81
CA VAL A 484 -5.93 -13.46 -12.95
C VAL A 484 -5.40 -13.75 -14.36
N PRO A 485 -4.34 -14.57 -14.53
CA PRO A 485 -3.85 -14.95 -15.84
C PRO A 485 -4.94 -15.58 -16.73
N GLU A 486 -5.07 -15.10 -17.96
CA GLU A 486 -6.10 -15.55 -18.91
C GLU A 486 -5.65 -16.79 -19.69
N PHE A 487 -5.37 -17.89 -18.98
CA PHE A 487 -4.90 -19.14 -19.59
C PHE A 487 -5.99 -19.83 -20.42
N GLN A 488 -5.57 -20.47 -21.52
CA GLN A 488 -6.39 -21.33 -22.38
C GLN A 488 -6.22 -22.83 -22.07
N SER A 489 -5.36 -23.14 -21.10
CA SER A 489 -5.19 -24.43 -20.43
C SER A 489 -5.63 -24.35 -18.97
N TRP A 490 -5.96 -25.50 -18.38
CA TRP A 490 -6.27 -25.60 -16.95
C TRP A 490 -4.98 -25.68 -16.11
N GLY A 491 -4.92 -24.91 -15.02
CA GLY A 491 -3.94 -25.03 -13.95
C GLY A 491 -2.88 -23.93 -13.93
N GLY A 492 -2.46 -23.54 -12.72
CA GLY A 492 -1.36 -22.62 -12.47
C GLY A 492 -1.72 -21.13 -12.52
N GLU A 493 -2.92 -20.77 -12.98
CA GLU A 493 -3.35 -19.36 -13.01
C GLU A 493 -3.62 -18.81 -11.61
N ASP A 494 -4.18 -19.63 -10.72
CA ASP A 494 -4.48 -19.29 -9.34
C ASP A 494 -3.22 -19.24 -8.48
N ASP A 495 -2.24 -20.11 -8.71
CA ASP A 495 -0.90 -20.04 -8.10
C ASP A 495 -0.20 -18.69 -8.40
N ILE A 496 -0.18 -18.29 -9.67
CA ILE A 496 0.42 -17.01 -10.09
C ILE A 496 -0.33 -15.84 -9.46
N PHE A 497 -1.66 -15.90 -9.47
CA PHE A 497 -2.50 -14.86 -8.89
C PHE A 497 -2.26 -14.73 -7.38
N TYR A 498 -2.24 -15.84 -6.65
CA TYR A 498 -1.91 -15.90 -5.23
C TYR A 498 -0.53 -15.29 -4.95
N GLU A 499 0.48 -15.66 -5.73
CA GLU A 499 1.85 -15.14 -5.61
C GLU A 499 1.94 -13.62 -5.85
N ARG A 500 1.07 -13.06 -6.69
CA ARG A 500 0.97 -11.61 -6.91
C ARG A 500 0.25 -10.94 -5.73
N VAL A 501 -0.88 -11.49 -5.29
CA VAL A 501 -1.67 -10.96 -4.17
C VAL A 501 -0.86 -10.94 -2.86
N ARG A 502 -0.11 -12.01 -2.55
CA ARG A 502 0.68 -12.08 -1.31
C ARG A 502 1.82 -11.05 -1.20
N ARG A 503 2.23 -10.44 -2.33
CA ARG A 503 3.26 -9.38 -2.36
C ARG A 503 2.69 -8.03 -1.98
N ILE A 504 1.39 -7.81 -2.22
CA ILE A 504 0.72 -6.52 -2.04
C ILE A 504 -0.13 -6.46 -0.76
N THR A 505 -0.53 -7.60 -0.21
CA THR A 505 -1.36 -7.67 1.01
C THR A 505 -0.99 -8.87 1.88
N ASN A 506 -1.44 -8.84 3.13
CA ASN A 506 -1.42 -10.01 3.99
C ASN A 506 -2.37 -11.08 3.47
N ILE A 507 -2.07 -12.32 3.83
CA ILE A 507 -2.84 -13.49 3.44
C ILE A 507 -3.41 -14.14 4.70
N ARG A 508 -4.73 -14.31 4.75
CA ARG A 508 -5.40 -15.21 5.68
C ARG A 508 -5.69 -16.53 4.95
N ARG A 509 -5.38 -17.65 5.59
CA ARG A 509 -5.67 -19.00 5.09
C ARG A 509 -5.91 -19.95 6.25
N ASP A 510 -7.18 -20.17 6.55
CA ASP A 510 -7.68 -21.13 7.52
C ASP A 510 -8.89 -21.89 6.93
N GLU A 511 -9.38 -22.91 7.64
CA GLU A 511 -10.56 -23.67 7.22
C GLU A 511 -11.78 -22.75 7.10
N GLY A 512 -12.36 -22.71 5.90
CA GLY A 512 -13.56 -21.94 5.62
C GLY A 512 -14.77 -22.57 6.29
N ASN A 513 -15.41 -21.81 7.18
CA ASN A 513 -16.59 -22.25 7.91
C ASN A 513 -17.74 -22.63 6.95
N GLY A 514 -17.99 -23.93 6.81
CA GLY A 514 -19.00 -24.45 5.89
C GLY A 514 -18.66 -24.21 4.41
N PHE A 515 -17.37 -24.17 4.07
CA PHE A 515 -16.90 -24.02 2.70
C PHE A 515 -16.57 -25.39 2.09
N TYR A 516 -17.36 -25.81 1.09
CA TYR A 516 -17.27 -27.17 0.54
C TYR A 516 -17.11 -27.17 -0.96
N HIS A 517 -16.28 -28.07 -1.47
CA HIS A 517 -16.16 -28.35 -2.89
C HIS A 517 -17.00 -29.59 -3.23
N GLN A 518 -17.98 -29.43 -4.12
CA GLN A 518 -18.82 -30.55 -4.57
C GLN A 518 -17.98 -31.55 -5.38
N TRP A 519 -18.25 -32.84 -5.22
CA TRP A 519 -17.59 -33.85 -6.04
C TRP A 519 -17.99 -33.70 -7.51
N HIS A 520 -17.02 -33.81 -8.41
CA HIS A 520 -17.28 -33.98 -9.84
C HIS A 520 -16.23 -34.91 -10.48
N PRO A 521 -16.50 -35.46 -11.67
CA PRO A 521 -15.52 -36.29 -12.39
C PRO A 521 -14.28 -35.49 -12.83
N GLU A 522 -13.13 -36.17 -12.89
CA GLU A 522 -11.84 -35.53 -13.21
C GLU A 522 -11.81 -34.83 -14.58
N ARG A 523 -12.50 -35.38 -15.58
CA ARG A 523 -12.61 -34.77 -16.93
C ARG A 523 -13.10 -33.33 -16.88
N CYS A 524 -13.99 -33.01 -15.94
CA CYS A 524 -14.58 -31.69 -15.84
C CYS A 524 -13.55 -30.62 -15.47
N ARG A 525 -12.39 -30.96 -14.92
CA ARG A 525 -11.34 -29.95 -14.62
C ARG A 525 -10.85 -29.23 -15.87
N HIS A 526 -10.70 -29.95 -16.98
CA HIS A 526 -9.99 -29.44 -18.15
C HIS A 526 -10.73 -29.58 -19.49
N GLU A 527 -11.87 -30.30 -19.55
CA GLU A 527 -12.54 -30.63 -20.83
C GLU A 527 -13.02 -29.42 -21.66
N ASN A 528 -13.20 -28.26 -21.03
CA ASN A 528 -13.64 -27.03 -21.71
C ASN A 528 -12.48 -26.14 -22.18
N TYR A 529 -11.24 -26.46 -21.82
CA TYR A 529 -10.06 -25.71 -22.23
C TYR A 529 -9.56 -26.15 -23.59
N GLN A 530 -8.97 -25.23 -24.35
CA GLN A 530 -8.51 -25.48 -25.72
C GLN A 530 -7.13 -26.15 -25.77
N LEU A 531 -6.30 -25.87 -24.77
CA LEU A 531 -4.94 -26.38 -24.67
C LEU A 531 -4.84 -27.50 -23.61
N PRO A 532 -3.86 -28.43 -23.74
CA PRO A 532 -3.59 -29.42 -22.72
C PRO A 532 -3.31 -28.78 -21.35
N PRO A 533 -3.67 -29.43 -20.23
CA PRO A 533 -3.41 -28.92 -18.88
C PRO A 533 -1.96 -28.43 -18.68
N GLN A 534 -1.80 -27.34 -17.92
CA GLN A 534 -0.51 -26.74 -17.54
C GLN A 534 0.33 -26.15 -18.69
N THR A 535 -0.17 -26.11 -19.93
CA THR A 535 0.61 -25.60 -21.08
C THR A 535 1.01 -24.13 -20.90
N ASP A 536 0.05 -23.27 -20.54
CA ASP A 536 0.31 -21.83 -20.36
C ASP A 536 1.15 -21.55 -19.12
N PHE A 537 0.93 -22.33 -18.04
CA PHE A 537 1.70 -22.19 -16.81
C PHE A 537 3.18 -22.48 -17.02
N HIS A 538 3.52 -23.57 -17.72
CA HIS A 538 4.90 -23.88 -18.04
C HIS A 538 5.54 -22.79 -18.91
N ALA A 539 4.82 -22.29 -19.93
CA ALA A 539 5.31 -21.19 -20.75
C ALA A 539 5.58 -19.92 -19.92
N TYR A 540 4.70 -19.61 -18.96
CA TYR A 540 4.91 -18.51 -18.02
C TYR A 540 6.16 -18.73 -17.15
N VAL A 541 6.32 -19.91 -16.55
CA VAL A 541 7.49 -20.24 -15.70
C VAL A 541 8.79 -20.14 -16.51
N ASP A 542 8.82 -20.72 -17.71
CA ASP A 542 9.99 -20.73 -18.58
C ASP A 542 10.44 -19.31 -18.96
N SER A 543 9.48 -18.42 -19.27
CA SER A 543 9.77 -17.00 -19.55
C SER A 543 10.44 -16.28 -18.37
N ARG A 544 10.15 -16.70 -17.13
CA ARG A 544 10.69 -16.09 -15.90
C ARG A 544 12.01 -16.69 -15.46
N VAL A 545 12.29 -17.95 -15.80
CA VAL A 545 13.62 -18.56 -15.57
C VAL A 545 14.67 -17.86 -16.44
N ALA A 546 14.32 -17.51 -17.69
CA ALA A 546 15.19 -16.72 -18.56
C ALA A 546 15.57 -15.33 -17.99
N ASP A 547 14.74 -14.75 -17.11
CA ASP A 547 15.00 -13.48 -16.43
C ASP A 547 15.87 -13.64 -15.14
N ARG A 548 16.18 -14.87 -14.71
CA ARG A 548 16.94 -15.15 -13.46
C ARG A 548 18.43 -15.44 -13.65
N GLU A 549 18.91 -15.50 -14.88
CA GLU A 549 20.33 -15.68 -15.17
C GLU A 549 21.01 -14.36 -15.52
N VAL A 550 22.31 -14.23 -15.22
CA VAL A 550 23.08 -13.06 -15.66
C VAL A 550 23.22 -13.14 -17.17
N ARG A 551 22.60 -12.19 -17.88
CA ARG A 551 22.64 -12.14 -19.34
C ARG A 551 23.83 -11.31 -19.77
N HIS A 552 24.53 -11.79 -20.78
CA HIS A 552 25.74 -11.16 -21.28
C HIS A 552 25.51 -10.68 -22.69
N PHE A 553 25.94 -9.46 -22.99
CA PHE A 553 25.77 -8.87 -24.31
C PHE A 553 27.09 -8.29 -24.79
N LEU A 554 27.35 -8.43 -26.08
CA LEU A 554 28.37 -7.67 -26.78
C LEU A 554 27.77 -6.32 -27.20
N VAL A 555 28.45 -5.25 -26.84
CA VAL A 555 28.05 -3.88 -27.12
C VAL A 555 28.96 -3.29 -28.18
N SER A 556 28.35 -2.63 -29.15
CA SER A 556 28.99 -1.70 -30.08
C SER A 556 28.38 -0.32 -29.87
N HIS A 557 29.10 0.55 -29.17
CA HIS A 557 28.74 1.95 -28.95
C HIS A 557 29.73 2.87 -29.69
N LYS A 558 29.31 4.09 -30.02
CA LYS A 558 30.16 5.06 -30.75
C LYS A 558 31.50 5.36 -30.02
N ASP A 559 31.49 5.32 -28.68
CA ASP A 559 32.64 5.67 -27.84
C ASP A 559 33.39 4.44 -27.30
N TRP A 560 32.77 3.25 -27.31
CA TRP A 560 33.38 2.03 -26.77
C TRP A 560 32.71 0.76 -27.33
N ALA A 561 33.43 -0.36 -27.25
CA ALA A 561 32.87 -1.67 -27.55
C ALA A 561 33.33 -2.68 -26.49
N GLY A 562 32.49 -3.64 -26.17
CA GLY A 562 32.82 -4.65 -25.17
C GLY A 562 31.61 -5.32 -24.55
N LYS A 563 31.82 -6.04 -23.45
CA LYS A 563 30.75 -6.81 -22.80
C LYS A 563 29.95 -5.94 -21.83
N ILE A 564 28.63 -6.11 -21.78
CA ILE A 564 27.79 -5.67 -20.65
C ILE A 564 27.08 -6.89 -20.05
N SER A 565 26.99 -6.93 -18.73
CA SER A 565 26.27 -7.97 -17.99
C SER A 565 25.03 -7.37 -17.36
N LEU A 566 23.88 -7.98 -17.57
CA LEU A 566 22.61 -7.64 -16.95
C LEU A 566 22.30 -8.67 -15.88
N TYR A 567 22.21 -8.23 -14.63
CA TYR A 567 22.01 -9.07 -13.46
C TYR A 567 20.52 -9.16 -13.10
N PRO A 568 20.04 -10.31 -12.59
CA PRO A 568 18.63 -10.51 -12.22
C PRO A 568 18.07 -9.52 -11.19
N ASP A 569 18.93 -8.84 -10.44
CA ASP A 569 18.55 -7.81 -9.46
C ASP A 569 18.37 -6.42 -10.08
N GLY A 570 18.36 -6.32 -11.42
CA GLY A 570 18.16 -5.08 -12.17
C GLY A 570 19.43 -4.25 -12.36
N LYS A 571 20.59 -4.73 -11.88
CA LYS A 571 21.87 -4.05 -12.09
C LYS A 571 22.46 -4.40 -13.44
N MET A 572 23.28 -3.50 -13.95
CA MET A 572 24.12 -3.76 -15.11
C MET A 572 25.57 -3.33 -14.85
N GLN A 573 26.50 -3.98 -15.54
CA GLN A 573 27.91 -3.62 -15.48
C GLN A 573 28.56 -3.82 -16.85
N ALA A 574 29.21 -2.77 -17.36
CA ALA A 574 30.06 -2.83 -18.53
C ALA A 574 31.45 -3.37 -18.20
N CYS A 575 32.13 -3.91 -19.21
CA CYS A 575 33.46 -4.50 -19.07
C CYS A 575 34.55 -3.52 -18.59
N HIS A 576 34.36 -2.22 -18.80
CA HIS A 576 35.27 -1.17 -18.33
C HIS A 576 34.95 -0.69 -16.90
N GLY A 577 33.96 -1.29 -16.24
CA GLY A 577 33.65 -1.06 -14.84
C GLY A 577 32.44 -0.18 -14.58
N ASP A 578 31.97 0.57 -15.58
CA ASP A 578 30.80 1.44 -15.47
C ASP A 578 29.54 0.62 -15.19
N GLN A 579 28.66 1.18 -14.37
CA GLN A 579 27.52 0.47 -13.81
C GLN A 579 26.26 1.30 -13.96
N GLY A 580 25.16 0.66 -13.64
CA GLY A 580 23.86 1.30 -13.55
C GLY A 580 22.79 0.26 -13.32
N ARG A 581 21.57 0.61 -13.71
CA ARG A 581 20.42 -0.28 -13.69
C ARG A 581 19.82 -0.43 -15.07
N TYR A 582 19.07 -1.48 -15.30
CA TYR A 582 18.29 -1.63 -16.53
C TYR A 582 16.82 -1.88 -16.22
N GLU A 583 15.97 -1.37 -17.08
CA GLU A 583 14.52 -1.56 -17.03
C GLU A 583 14.04 -2.13 -18.36
N ARG A 584 13.04 -3.01 -18.30
CA ARG A 584 12.44 -3.64 -19.48
C ARG A 584 10.95 -3.32 -19.48
N SER A 585 10.45 -2.76 -20.58
CA SER A 585 9.02 -2.47 -20.72
C SER A 585 8.26 -3.69 -21.22
N ASP A 586 6.93 -3.65 -21.11
CA ASP A 586 6.02 -4.69 -21.63
C ASP A 586 6.09 -4.87 -23.16
N GLN A 587 6.63 -3.87 -23.88
CA GLN A 587 6.89 -3.93 -25.32
C GLN A 587 8.30 -4.42 -25.66
N ASN A 588 9.01 -5.01 -24.69
CA ASN A 588 10.37 -5.53 -24.84
C ASN A 588 11.42 -4.46 -25.20
N VAL A 589 11.16 -3.19 -24.83
CA VAL A 589 12.13 -2.09 -24.94
C VAL A 589 13.05 -2.14 -23.72
N LEU A 590 14.36 -1.98 -23.93
CA LEU A 590 15.37 -2.03 -22.87
C LEU A 590 15.92 -0.62 -22.61
N SER A 591 15.78 -0.14 -21.38
CA SER A 591 16.35 1.13 -20.92
C SER A 591 17.56 0.87 -20.04
N LEU A 592 18.71 1.41 -20.39
CA LEU A 592 19.94 1.36 -19.60
C LEU A 592 20.13 2.69 -18.87
N LEU A 593 19.96 2.67 -17.55
CA LEU A 593 20.10 3.82 -16.66
C LEU A 593 21.49 3.79 -16.04
N TRP A 594 22.45 4.45 -16.69
CA TRP A 594 23.83 4.50 -16.22
C TRP A 594 23.97 5.45 -15.02
N ASP A 595 24.88 5.12 -14.10
CA ASP A 595 25.15 5.98 -12.94
C ASP A 595 25.85 7.29 -13.36
N ASP A 596 26.74 7.20 -14.35
CA ASP A 596 27.60 8.32 -14.79
C ASP A 596 27.34 8.75 -16.25
N TRP A 597 26.40 8.11 -16.96
CA TRP A 597 26.09 8.41 -18.37
C TRP A 597 24.60 8.73 -18.56
N PRO A 598 24.23 9.41 -19.67
CA PRO A 598 22.83 9.54 -20.06
C PRO A 598 22.18 8.17 -20.26
N ALA A 599 20.89 8.08 -19.95
CA ALA A 599 20.12 6.87 -20.19
C ALA A 599 20.07 6.52 -21.68
N GLU A 600 20.17 5.23 -22.00
CA GLU A 600 20.05 4.71 -23.36
C GLU A 600 18.77 3.88 -23.49
N THR A 601 18.00 4.10 -24.55
CA THR A 601 16.78 3.33 -24.82
C THR A 601 16.97 2.52 -26.10
N LEU A 602 16.89 1.20 -25.97
CA LEU A 602 17.18 0.23 -27.01
C LEU A 602 15.91 -0.53 -27.40
N TYR A 603 15.69 -0.62 -28.70
CA TYR A 603 14.56 -1.31 -29.31
C TYR A 603 15.00 -2.66 -29.89
N PRO A 604 14.18 -3.71 -29.78
CA PRO A 604 14.53 -5.02 -30.32
C PRO A 604 14.52 -5.01 -31.86
N ASP A 605 15.59 -5.52 -32.46
CA ASP A 605 15.71 -5.84 -33.88
C ASP A 605 15.68 -7.37 -34.03
N ALA A 606 14.49 -7.89 -34.32
CA ALA A 606 14.25 -9.32 -34.43
C ALA A 606 14.96 -9.98 -35.62
N GLU A 607 15.22 -9.24 -36.71
CA GLU A 607 15.89 -9.79 -37.90
C GLU A 607 17.37 -10.10 -37.60
N ASN A 608 18.02 -9.22 -36.85
CA ASN A 608 19.45 -9.35 -36.54
C ASN A 608 19.74 -9.89 -35.14
N LYS A 609 18.70 -10.21 -34.35
CA LYS A 609 18.81 -10.65 -32.94
C LYS A 609 19.59 -9.66 -32.06
N GLN A 610 19.32 -8.38 -32.23
CA GLN A 610 20.04 -7.27 -31.58
C GLN A 610 19.07 -6.32 -30.87
N TRP A 611 19.60 -5.47 -29.99
CA TRP A 611 18.91 -4.32 -29.41
C TRP A 611 19.62 -3.05 -29.84
N LYS A 612 18.88 -2.02 -30.28
CA LYS A 612 19.47 -0.85 -30.93
C LYS A 612 18.85 0.45 -30.46
N ALA A 613 19.68 1.45 -30.20
CA ALA A 613 19.20 2.81 -29.99
C ALA A 613 18.73 3.43 -31.30
N VAL A 614 17.81 4.40 -31.21
CA VAL A 614 17.38 5.20 -32.38
C VAL A 614 18.60 5.92 -32.96
N GLY A 615 18.95 5.60 -34.21
CA GLY A 615 20.16 6.14 -34.85
C GLY A 615 21.38 5.21 -34.81
N TYR A 616 21.25 3.99 -34.27
CA TYR A 616 22.27 2.92 -34.32
C TYR A 616 23.61 3.27 -33.65
N HIS A 617 23.66 4.29 -32.79
CA HIS A 617 24.87 4.65 -32.05
C HIS A 617 25.19 3.69 -30.89
N PHE A 618 24.21 2.89 -30.47
CA PHE A 618 24.33 1.88 -29.43
C PHE A 618 23.64 0.60 -29.90
N VAL A 619 24.39 -0.49 -30.05
CA VAL A 619 23.89 -1.80 -30.46
C VAL A 619 24.35 -2.85 -29.46
N MET A 620 23.42 -3.71 -29.02
CA MET A 620 23.70 -4.85 -28.15
C MET A 620 23.30 -6.16 -28.83
N GLU A 621 24.15 -7.17 -28.72
CA GLU A 621 23.89 -8.53 -29.18
C GLU A 621 24.10 -9.50 -28.03
N GLU A 622 23.13 -10.37 -27.78
CA GLU A 622 23.23 -11.32 -26.67
C GLU A 622 24.25 -12.42 -26.96
N ILE A 623 25.09 -12.72 -25.97
CA ILE A 623 26.07 -13.80 -26.02
C ILE A 623 25.38 -15.08 -25.56
N PRO A 624 25.20 -16.11 -26.42
CA PRO A 624 24.56 -17.36 -26.03
C PRO A 624 25.37 -18.10 -24.95
N ILE A 625 24.68 -18.69 -23.98
CA ILE A 625 25.26 -19.41 -22.83
C ILE A 625 26.21 -20.56 -23.24
N ALA A 626 26.08 -21.06 -24.47
CA ALA A 626 26.89 -22.18 -25.01
C ALA A 626 28.36 -21.86 -25.31
N HIS A 627 28.84 -20.62 -25.12
CA HIS A 627 30.24 -20.24 -25.36
C HIS A 627 31.03 -19.82 -24.10
N SER A 628 30.47 -19.95 -22.90
CA SER A 628 31.17 -19.59 -21.65
C SER A 628 32.23 -20.60 -21.16
N ALA A 629 32.41 -21.74 -21.85
CA ALA A 629 33.34 -22.80 -21.44
C ALA A 629 34.71 -22.78 -22.13
N THR A 630 35.00 -21.85 -23.04
CA THR A 630 36.31 -21.78 -23.71
C THR A 630 36.68 -20.35 -24.03
N GLU A 631 37.31 -19.67 -23.06
CA GLU A 631 38.34 -18.64 -23.28
C GLU A 631 38.92 -18.24 -21.91
N LEU A 632 39.67 -19.17 -21.32
CA LEU A 632 40.73 -18.89 -20.34
C LEU A 632 41.94 -19.72 -20.77
N SER A 633 42.77 -19.10 -21.62
CA SER A 633 44.19 -19.44 -21.80
C SER A 633 44.96 -18.17 -22.08
#